data_AF-A0A060C7J2-F1
#
_entry.id   AF-A0A060C7J2-F1
#
_cell.length_a   1.000
_cell.length_b   1.000
_cell.length_c   1.000
_cell.angle_alpha   90.00
_cell.angle_beta   90.00
_cell.angle_gamma   90.00
#
_symmetry.space_group_name_H-M   'P 1'
#
loop_
_entity.id
_entity.type
_entity.pdbx_description
1 polymer ?
#
loop_
_entity_poly.entity_id
_entity_poly.type
_entity_poly.pdbx_seq_one_letter_code
_entity_poly.pdbx_strand_id
1 'polypeptide(L)'
;MTGGGDDAGYLLKVYKDGAYTLSKSGTKLTAGTISNFDPTAWHNESVKVVGNVITAYVDNQELTTYADTSGAYTSGRVIIS
;
A
#
# COMPACT_ATOMS: atom_id res chain seq x y z
N MET A 1 -18.39 -2.92 18.77
CA MET A 1 -17.12 -3.01 18.02
C MET A 1 -17.41 -2.61 16.59
N THR A 2 -17.29 -1.33 16.26
CA THR A 2 -17.57 -0.78 14.92
C THR A 2 -16.26 -0.72 14.16
N GLY A 3 -15.90 -1.83 13.50
CA GLY A 3 -14.65 -1.98 12.72
C GLY A 3 -14.90 -2.23 11.24
N GLY A 4 -16.05 -1.82 10.71
CA GLY A 4 -16.26 -1.74 9.26
C GLY A 4 -15.65 -0.46 8.74
N GLY A 5 -14.32 -0.34 8.82
CA GLY A 5 -13.60 0.80 8.23
C GLY A 5 -13.51 0.62 6.73
N ASP A 6 -13.57 1.73 6.00
CA ASP A 6 -13.56 1.84 4.53
C ASP A 6 -12.32 1.25 3.80
N ASP A 7 -11.48 0.50 4.51
CA ASP A 7 -10.25 -0.13 4.02
C ASP A 7 -10.47 -1.60 3.59
N ALA A 8 -11.61 -1.94 2.97
CA ALA A 8 -11.85 -3.28 2.44
C ALA A 8 -11.01 -3.56 1.18
N GLY A 9 -9.68 -3.65 1.33
CA GLY A 9 -8.74 -3.85 0.23
C GLY A 9 -7.28 -3.84 0.68
N TYR A 10 -6.37 -3.87 -0.30
CA TYR A 10 -4.97 -3.54 -0.07
C TYR A 10 -4.80 -2.02 -0.17
N LEU A 11 -4.08 -1.44 0.79
CA LEU A 11 -3.85 0.00 0.85
C LEU A 11 -2.36 0.29 1.00
N LEU A 12 -1.81 1.05 0.06
CA LEU A 12 -0.53 1.74 0.24
C LEU A 12 -0.82 3.11 0.84
N LYS A 13 -0.09 3.47 1.89
CA LYS A 13 -0.12 4.81 2.48
C LYS A 13 1.30 5.31 2.64
N VAL A 14 1.59 6.47 2.06
CA VAL A 14 2.85 7.21 2.21
C VAL A 14 2.62 8.41 3.13
N TYR A 15 3.52 8.62 4.08
CA TYR A 15 3.43 9.69 5.06
C TYR A 15 4.41 10.82 4.71
N LYS A 16 4.16 12.01 5.27
CA LYS A 16 4.97 13.22 5.02
C LYS A 16 6.45 13.06 5.38
N ASP A 17 6.77 12.21 6.34
CA ASP A 17 8.14 11.92 6.77
C ASP A 17 8.84 10.85 5.91
N GLY A 18 8.19 10.40 4.83
CA GLY A 18 8.68 9.34 3.96
C GLY A 18 8.46 7.93 4.51
N ALA A 19 7.81 7.76 5.67
CA ALA A 19 7.35 6.45 6.09
C ALA A 19 6.29 5.93 5.10
N TYR A 20 6.16 4.61 4.98
CA TYR A 20 5.05 4.00 4.26
C TYR A 20 4.51 2.77 4.99
N THR A 21 3.26 2.45 4.72
CA THR A 21 2.65 1.18 5.13
C THR A 21 1.92 0.55 3.95
N LEU A 22 2.00 -0.77 3.85
CA LEU A 22 1.09 -1.59 3.05
C LEU A 22 0.22 -2.39 4.02
N SER A 23 -1.10 -2.27 3.88
CA SER A 23 -2.08 -2.94 4.74
C SER A 23 -3.13 -3.69 3.94
N LYS A 24 -3.85 -4.59 4.63
CA LYS A 24 -5.04 -5.29 4.15
C LYS A 24 -6.12 -5.20 5.20
N SER A 25 -7.28 -4.64 4.88
CA SER A 25 -8.40 -4.53 5.84
C SER A 25 -7.99 -3.87 7.15
N GLY A 26 -7.24 -2.78 7.05
CA GLY A 26 -6.68 -2.05 8.19
C GLY A 26 -5.55 -2.76 8.93
N THR A 27 -5.24 -4.03 8.60
CA THR A 27 -4.13 -4.78 9.19
C THR A 27 -2.86 -4.53 8.42
N LYS A 28 -1.82 -4.02 9.09
CA LYS A 28 -0.52 -3.76 8.50
C LYS A 28 0.16 -5.07 8.04
N LEU A 29 0.50 -5.15 6.76
CA LEU A 29 1.25 -6.26 6.17
C LEU A 29 2.75 -5.99 6.23
N THR A 30 3.17 -4.79 5.84
CA THR A 30 4.57 -4.34 5.87
C THR A 30 4.66 -2.82 6.00
N ALA A 31 5.83 -2.32 6.37
CA ALA A 31 6.14 -0.90 6.49
C ALA A 31 7.63 -0.65 6.25
N GLY A 32 7.96 0.58 5.90
CA GLY A 32 9.33 1.01 5.71
C GLY A 32 9.43 2.52 5.58
N THR A 33 10.57 2.98 5.07
CA THR A 33 10.86 4.39 4.84
C THR A 33 11.48 4.57 3.46
N ILE A 34 11.02 5.58 2.73
CA ILE A 34 11.56 6.00 1.44
C ILE A 34 12.76 6.91 1.72
N SER A 35 13.93 6.57 1.20
CA SER A 35 15.15 7.37 1.40
C SER A 35 15.04 8.69 0.66
N ASN A 36 15.38 9.81 1.32
CA ASN A 36 15.37 11.16 0.76
C ASN A 36 14.01 11.59 0.17
N PHE A 37 12.91 11.15 0.78
CA PHE A 37 11.57 11.57 0.36
C PHE A 37 11.38 13.08 0.56
N ASP A 38 10.93 13.78 -0.48
CA ASP A 38 10.63 15.21 -0.45
C ASP A 38 9.12 15.44 -0.39
N PRO A 39 8.52 15.70 0.78
CA PRO A 39 7.09 15.88 0.91
C PRO A 39 6.51 17.11 0.20
N THR A 40 7.35 17.94 -0.43
CA THR A 40 6.93 19.12 -1.19
C THR A 40 6.88 18.88 -2.70
N ALA A 41 7.41 17.76 -3.18
CA ALA A 41 7.38 17.38 -4.58
C ALA A 41 6.09 16.62 -4.95
N TRP A 42 5.77 16.61 -6.25
CA TRP A 42 4.78 15.68 -6.79
C TRP A 42 5.38 14.29 -6.87
N HIS A 43 4.65 13.29 -6.36
CA HIS A 43 5.05 11.90 -6.39
C HIS A 43 4.04 11.05 -7.19
N ASN A 44 4.54 9.97 -7.79
CA ASN A 44 3.70 8.95 -8.40
C ASN A 44 3.59 7.73 -7.49
N GLU A 45 2.38 7.34 -7.11
CA GLU A 45 2.13 6.10 -6.37
C GLU A 45 1.57 5.02 -7.30
N SER A 46 2.03 3.78 -7.12
CA SER A 46 1.50 2.62 -7.85
C SER A 46 1.39 1.39 -6.96
N VAL A 47 0.30 0.64 -7.12
CA VAL A 47 0.12 -0.67 -6.51
C VAL A 47 -0.22 -1.66 -7.62
N LYS A 48 0.61 -2.69 -7.75
CA LYS A 48 0.43 -3.78 -8.70
C LYS A 48 0.01 -5.04 -7.94
N VAL A 49 -1.14 -5.61 -8.30
CA VAL A 49 -1.65 -6.86 -7.73
C VAL A 49 -1.74 -7.89 -8.85
N VAL A 50 -0.97 -8.98 -8.74
CA VAL A 50 -1.00 -10.11 -9.70
C VAL A 50 -1.11 -11.41 -8.91
N GLY A 51 -2.25 -12.08 -9.05
CA GLY A 51 -2.56 -13.26 -8.24
C GLY A 51 -2.57 -12.90 -6.76
N ASN A 52 -1.67 -13.50 -5.98
CA ASN A 52 -1.50 -13.22 -4.56
C ASN A 52 -0.28 -12.34 -4.24
N VAL A 53 0.36 -11.77 -5.25
CA VAL A 53 1.55 -10.92 -5.08
C VAL A 53 1.16 -9.45 -5.23
N ILE A 54 1.49 -8.65 -4.22
CA ILE A 54 1.22 -7.21 -4.15
C ILE A 54 2.57 -6.50 -4.12
N THR A 55 2.82 -5.65 -5.10
CA THR A 55 4.02 -4.81 -5.16
C THR A 55 3.63 -3.34 -5.13
N ALA A 56 4.25 -2.57 -4.24
CA ALA A 56 4.03 -1.14 -4.08
C ALA A 56 5.23 -0.35 -4.61
N TYR A 57 4.95 0.79 -5.24
CA TYR A 57 5.96 1.67 -5.82
C TYR A 57 5.66 3.13 -5.50
N VAL A 58 6.74 3.91 -5.38
CA VAL A 58 6.71 5.38 -5.43
C VAL A 58 7.77 5.83 -6.44
N ASP A 59 7.40 6.73 -7.34
CA ASP A 59 8.26 7.28 -8.39
C ASP A 59 8.92 6.20 -9.27
N ASN A 60 8.16 5.14 -9.58
CA ASN A 60 8.61 3.93 -10.28
C ASN A 60 9.70 3.11 -9.56
N GLN A 61 10.03 3.46 -8.31
CA GLN A 61 10.90 2.66 -7.45
C GLN A 61 10.06 1.70 -6.62
N GLU A 62 10.42 0.41 -6.63
CA GLU A 62 9.77 -0.58 -5.79
C GLU A 62 10.08 -0.30 -4.32
N LEU A 63 9.02 -0.17 -3.51
CA LEU A 63 9.14 -0.03 -2.07
C LEU A 63 9.16 -1.40 -1.38
N THR A 64 8.26 -2.29 -1.80
CA THR A 64 8.08 -3.60 -1.19
C THR A 64 7.24 -4.51 -2.07
N THR A 65 7.48 -5.82 -1.96
CA THR A 65 6.66 -6.90 -2.51
C THR A 65 6.19 -7.80 -1.36
N TYR A 66 4.90 -8.12 -1.34
CA TYR A 66 4.26 -8.98 -0.35
C TYR A 66 3.47 -10.10 -1.03
N ALA A 67 3.65 -11.35 -0.58
CA ALA A 67 2.87 -12.50 -1.01
C ALA A 67 1.80 -12.81 0.03
N ASP A 68 0.52 -12.62 -0.31
CA ASP A 68 -0.60 -12.90 0.58
C ASP A 68 -1.01 -14.37 0.53
N THR A 69 -0.54 -15.14 1.51
CA THR A 69 -0.91 -16.55 1.68
C THR A 69 -2.12 -16.76 2.58
N SER A 70 -2.73 -15.67 3.09
CA SER A 70 -3.82 -15.69 4.07
C SER A 70 -5.22 -15.57 3.45
N GLY A 71 -5.31 -15.63 2.11
CA GLY A 71 -6.54 -15.45 1.35
C GLY A 71 -6.53 -14.14 0.58
N ALA A 72 -5.81 -14.11 -0.54
CA ALA A 72 -5.64 -12.91 -1.35
C ALA A 72 -6.96 -12.40 -1.92
N TYR A 73 -7.10 -11.08 -2.03
CA TYR A 73 -8.22 -10.48 -2.74
C TYR A 73 -7.93 -10.47 -4.24
N THR A 74 -8.81 -11.13 -5.00
CA THR A 74 -8.66 -11.31 -6.46
C THR A 74 -9.43 -10.27 -7.27
N SER A 75 -10.25 -9.45 -6.61
CA SER A 75 -11.03 -8.37 -7.21
C SER A 75 -11.36 -7.32 -6.16
N GLY A 76 -11.70 -6.12 -6.59
CA GLY A 76 -12.03 -5.01 -5.70
C GLY A 76 -12.21 -3.70 -6.45
N ARG A 77 -12.44 -2.63 -5.68
CA ARG A 77 -12.46 -1.26 -6.20
C ARG A 77 -11.08 -0.64 -6.08
N VAL A 78 -10.79 0.32 -6.93
CA VAL A 78 -9.63 1.21 -6.79
C VAL A 78 -10.14 2.54 -6.25
N ILE A 79 -9.56 2.99 -5.16
CA ILE A 79 -9.89 4.25 -4.48
C ILE A 79 -8.57 4.96 -4.17
N ILE A 80 -8.58 6.29 -4.30
CA ILE A 80 -7.50 7.18 -3.85
C ILE A 80 -8.18 8.18 -2.91
N SER A 81 -7.64 8.38 -1.72
CA SER A 81 -8.23 9.22 -0.65
C SER A 81 -7.22 10.13 0.01
#